data_AF-A0A7S0RFB8-F1
#
_entry.id   AF-A0A7S0RFB8-F1
#
_cell.length_a   1.000
_cell.length_b   1.000
_cell.length_c   1.000
_cell.angle_alpha   90.00
_cell.angle_beta   90.00
_cell.angle_gamma   90.00
#
_symmetry.space_group_name_H-M   'P 1'
#
loop_
_entity.id
_entity.type
_entity.pdbx_description
1 polymer ?
#
loop_
_entity_poly.entity_id
_entity_poly.type
_entity_poly.pdbx_seq_one_letter_code
_entity_poly.pdbx_strand_id
1 'polypeptide(L)'
;VRGGSQELVREMRTVKQELSAEKTVHVLYLAIVDIVNLRSFLLLLGEAERTLAEAAYGGRSAVLPEDVAGVAGENCERYVYDLGSRVSRKADFVPPISAAVSGGWKMPIKRSKTELHFAEETWVPVVDYSSDPNGEIVRRRSQDVARGPPKAAAPPPADICA
;
A
#
# COMPACT_ATOMS: atom_id res chain seq x y z
N VAL A 1 7.40 -12.20 -15.08
CA VAL A 1 6.09 -12.75 -14.67
C VAL A 1 5.36 -11.64 -13.94
N ARG A 2 4.18 -11.21 -14.42
CA ARG A 2 3.40 -10.17 -13.71
C ARG A 2 2.96 -10.76 -12.37
N GLY A 3 3.37 -10.16 -11.25
CA GLY A 3 3.11 -10.69 -9.91
C GLY A 3 1.61 -10.62 -9.57
N GLY A 4 0.97 -11.78 -9.44
CA GLY A 4 -0.49 -11.89 -9.24
C GLY A 4 -0.99 -11.29 -7.90
N SER A 5 -0.12 -11.14 -6.91
CA SER A 5 -0.47 -10.51 -5.62
C SER A 5 -0.84 -9.03 -5.75
N GLN A 6 -0.28 -8.30 -6.72
CA GLN A 6 -0.60 -6.89 -6.91
C GLN A 6 -2.04 -6.69 -7.39
N GLU A 7 -2.53 -7.61 -8.22
CA GLU A 7 -3.93 -7.63 -8.66
C GLU A 7 -4.83 -7.93 -7.45
N LEU A 8 -4.48 -8.93 -6.63
CA LEU A 8 -5.22 -9.25 -5.40
C LEU A 8 -5.29 -8.07 -4.43
N VAL A 9 -4.20 -7.33 -4.24
CA VAL A 9 -4.19 -6.14 -3.36
C VAL A 9 -5.11 -5.04 -3.90
N ARG A 10 -5.20 -4.87 -5.23
CA ARG A 10 -6.14 -3.91 -5.84
C ARG A 10 -7.58 -4.33 -5.60
N GLU A 11 -7.91 -5.60 -5.83
CA GLU A 11 -9.27 -6.11 -5.59
C GLU A 11 -9.65 -6.02 -4.11
N MET A 12 -8.76 -6.40 -3.20
CA MET A 12 -8.97 -6.24 -1.75
C MET A 12 -9.25 -4.79 -1.36
N ARG A 13 -8.63 -3.81 -2.04
CA ARG A 13 -8.88 -2.39 -1.80
C ARG A 13 -10.28 -2.01 -2.25
N THR A 14 -10.70 -2.44 -3.44
CA THR A 14 -12.07 -2.22 -3.93
C THR A 14 -13.08 -2.79 -2.95
N VAL A 15 -12.89 -4.04 -2.52
CA VAL A 15 -13.77 -4.71 -1.54
C VAL A 15 -13.80 -3.94 -0.21
N LYS A 16 -12.66 -3.47 0.30
CA LYS A 16 -12.62 -2.66 1.52
C LYS A 16 -13.41 -1.36 1.37
N GLN A 17 -13.34 -0.70 0.21
CA GLN A 17 -14.05 0.54 -0.07
C GLN A 17 -15.57 0.32 -0.15
N GLU A 18 -15.99 -0.70 -0.88
CA GLU A 18 -17.41 -1.07 -1.01
C GLU A 18 -18.00 -1.45 0.35
N LEU A 19 -17.33 -2.33 1.11
CA LEU A 19 -17.77 -2.70 2.44
C LEU A 19 -17.83 -1.50 3.38
N SER A 20 -16.88 -0.57 3.28
CA SER A 20 -16.86 0.64 4.11
C SER A 20 -18.01 1.59 3.84
N ALA A 21 -18.66 1.51 2.67
CA ALA A 21 -19.85 2.30 2.34
C ALA A 21 -21.09 1.80 3.11
N GLU A 22 -21.20 0.48 3.34
CA GLU A 22 -22.30 -0.12 4.08
C GLU A 22 -22.03 -0.16 5.59
N LYS A 23 -20.82 -0.58 5.97
CA LYS A 23 -20.38 -0.76 7.36
C LYS A 23 -18.91 -0.38 7.47
N THR A 24 -18.57 0.49 8.41
CA THR A 24 -17.19 0.94 8.58
C THR A 24 -16.25 -0.22 8.89
N VAL A 25 -15.42 -0.62 7.91
CA VAL A 25 -14.37 -1.62 8.05
C VAL A 25 -13.02 -0.91 8.19
N HIS A 26 -12.46 -0.91 9.39
CA HIS A 26 -11.19 -0.25 9.66
C HIS A 26 -10.00 -1.02 9.08
N VAL A 27 -10.01 -2.34 9.22
CA VAL A 27 -8.91 -3.23 8.84
C VAL A 27 -9.47 -4.45 8.11
N LEU A 28 -8.83 -4.83 7.00
CA LEU A 28 -9.16 -6.03 6.23
C LEU A 28 -7.87 -6.82 5.99
N TYR A 29 -7.90 -8.11 6.34
CA TYR A 29 -6.80 -9.05 6.08
C TYR A 29 -7.25 -10.14 5.11
N LEU A 30 -6.38 -10.50 4.18
CA LEU A 30 -6.49 -11.73 3.39
C LEU A 30 -5.36 -12.66 3.81
N ALA A 31 -5.73 -13.81 4.39
CA ALA A 31 -4.77 -14.84 4.78
C ALA A 31 -4.64 -15.87 3.68
N ILE A 32 -3.42 -16.08 3.20
CA ILE A 32 -3.05 -17.16 2.29
C ILE A 32 -2.39 -18.25 3.14
N VAL A 33 -2.98 -19.44 3.15
CA VAL A 33 -2.50 -20.57 3.95
C VAL A 33 -2.00 -21.65 3.02
N ASP A 34 -0.71 -21.97 3.13
CA ASP A 34 -0.13 -23.17 2.58
C ASP A 34 -0.41 -24.33 3.55
N ILE A 35 -1.40 -25.15 3.18
CA ILE A 35 -1.82 -26.31 3.98
C ILE A 35 -0.80 -27.46 3.93
N VAL A 36 0.12 -27.46 2.96
CA VAL A 36 1.12 -28.52 2.82
C VAL A 36 2.30 -28.22 3.74
N ASN A 37 2.83 -27.00 3.68
CA ASN A 37 3.94 -26.57 4.54
C ASN A 37 3.48 -26.01 5.90
N LEU A 38 2.17 -25.99 6.16
CA LEU A 38 1.54 -25.41 7.35
C LEU A 38 2.05 -23.99 7.64
N ARG A 39 2.17 -23.16 6.60
CA ARG A 39 2.63 -21.78 6.71
C ARG A 39 1.54 -20.83 6.24
N SER A 40 1.45 -19.65 6.83
CA SER A 40 0.53 -18.63 6.32
C SER A 40 1.13 -17.24 6.19
N PHE A 41 0.55 -16.50 5.26
CA PHE A 41 0.94 -15.14 4.92
C PHE A 41 -0.31 -14.25 4.95
N LEU A 42 -0.20 -13.05 5.51
CA LEU A 42 -1.23 -12.02 5.45
C LEU A 42 -0.89 -11.02 4.37
N LEU A 43 -1.88 -10.71 3.53
CA LEU A 43 -1.84 -9.55 2.68
C LEU A 43 -2.36 -8.32 3.44
N LEU A 44 -1.57 -7.26 3.40
CA LEU A 44 -1.77 -5.98 4.08
C LEU A 44 -2.07 -4.89 3.05
N LEU A 45 -3.13 -4.12 3.28
CA LEU A 45 -3.52 -3.02 2.39
C LEU A 45 -2.83 -1.69 2.71
N GLY A 46 -2.40 -1.51 3.96
CA GLY A 46 -1.84 -0.23 4.43
C GLY A 46 -1.23 -0.28 5.83
N GLU A 47 -0.97 0.90 6.37
CA GLU A 47 -0.29 1.11 7.65
C GLU A 47 -1.15 0.65 8.85
N ALA A 48 -2.47 0.79 8.77
CA ALA A 48 -3.37 0.31 9.83
C ALA A 48 -3.32 -1.23 9.96
N GLU A 49 -3.44 -1.95 8.85
CA GLU A 49 -3.28 -3.41 8.78
C GLU A 49 -1.90 -3.84 9.30
N ARG A 50 -0.84 -3.13 8.87
CA ARG A 50 0.53 -3.42 9.30
C ARG A 50 0.70 -3.25 10.80
N THR A 51 0.39 -2.08 11.34
CA THR A 51 0.59 -1.77 12.77
C THR A 51 -0.25 -2.69 13.67
N LEU A 52 -1.45 -3.09 13.24
CA LEU A 52 -2.24 -4.07 13.99
C LEU A 52 -1.64 -5.48 13.89
N ALA A 53 -1.12 -5.87 12.74
CA ALA A 53 -0.46 -7.18 12.59
C ALA A 53 0.83 -7.25 13.41
N GLU A 54 1.63 -6.18 13.43
CA GLU A 54 2.82 -6.06 14.26
C GLU A 54 2.46 -6.13 15.75
N ALA A 55 1.39 -5.44 16.17
CA ALA A 55 0.89 -5.48 17.55
C ALA A 55 0.33 -6.87 17.95
N ALA A 56 -0.34 -7.56 17.04
CA ALA A 56 -0.95 -8.87 17.30
C ALA A 56 0.06 -10.02 17.30
N TYR A 57 1.01 -10.00 16.37
CA TYR A 57 1.90 -11.14 16.11
C TYR A 57 3.36 -10.90 16.50
N GLY A 58 3.71 -9.68 16.92
CA GLY A 58 5.01 -9.33 17.51
C GLY A 58 6.20 -9.35 16.52
N GLY A 59 5.94 -9.33 15.22
CA GLY A 59 6.97 -9.39 14.17
C GLY A 59 7.07 -8.10 13.37
N ARG A 60 8.23 -7.83 12.77
CA ARG A 60 8.34 -6.96 11.58
C ARG A 60 8.07 -7.83 10.35
N SER A 61 7.56 -7.26 9.25
CA SER A 61 7.45 -7.97 7.95
C SER A 61 8.78 -8.68 7.68
N ALA A 62 8.78 -10.00 7.85
CA ALA A 62 9.98 -10.80 7.73
C ALA A 62 10.46 -10.77 6.27
N VAL A 63 11.77 -10.98 6.08
CA VAL A 63 12.32 -11.29 4.76
C VAL A 63 11.57 -12.50 4.25
N LEU A 64 10.84 -12.31 3.15
CA LEU A 64 10.04 -13.37 2.57
C LEU A 64 10.98 -14.41 1.95
N PRO A 65 10.63 -15.70 2.03
CA PRO A 65 11.29 -16.73 1.23
C PRO A 65 11.35 -16.34 -0.24
N GLU A 66 12.46 -16.63 -0.93
CA GLU A 66 12.69 -16.22 -2.33
C GLU A 66 11.60 -16.72 -3.28
N ASP A 67 11.06 -17.90 -3.03
CA ASP A 67 9.94 -18.50 -3.76
C ASP A 67 8.66 -17.66 -3.64
N VAL A 68 8.36 -17.17 -2.44
CA VAL A 68 7.21 -16.30 -2.18
C VAL A 68 7.45 -14.91 -2.76
N ALA A 69 8.67 -14.37 -2.61
CA ALA A 69 9.03 -13.07 -3.15
C ALA A 69 8.94 -13.04 -4.69
N GLY A 70 9.33 -14.12 -5.36
CA GLY A 70 9.23 -14.25 -6.82
C GLY A 70 7.78 -14.23 -7.34
N VAL A 71 6.84 -14.80 -6.57
CA VAL A 71 5.41 -14.83 -6.93
C VAL A 71 4.70 -13.52 -6.56
N ALA A 72 5.03 -12.98 -5.39
CA ALA A 72 4.47 -11.72 -4.94
C ALA A 72 5.00 -10.54 -5.79
N GLY A 73 6.19 -10.66 -6.35
CA GLY A 73 6.79 -9.61 -7.16
C GLY A 73 7.45 -8.51 -6.32
N GLU A 74 7.82 -7.43 -6.99
CA GLU A 74 8.61 -6.36 -6.38
C GLU A 74 7.89 -5.69 -5.20
N ASN A 75 8.67 -5.25 -4.22
CA ASN A 75 8.19 -4.59 -2.99
C ASN A 75 7.20 -5.43 -2.14
N CYS A 76 7.21 -6.75 -2.26
CA CYS A 76 6.32 -7.66 -1.52
C CYS A 76 6.37 -7.52 0.00
N GLU A 77 7.52 -7.17 0.58
CA GLU A 77 7.68 -6.86 2.00
C GLU A 77 6.78 -5.70 2.48
N ARG A 78 6.26 -4.89 1.54
CA ARG A 78 5.35 -3.80 1.85
C ARG A 78 3.92 -4.28 2.15
N TYR A 79 3.48 -5.36 1.53
CA TYR A 79 2.09 -5.82 1.59
C TYR A 79 1.93 -7.29 1.95
N VAL A 80 3.01 -8.05 2.13
CA VAL A 80 2.96 -9.43 2.62
C VAL A 80 3.59 -9.47 4.01
N TYR A 81 2.94 -10.18 4.92
CA TYR A 81 3.38 -10.39 6.29
C TYR A 81 3.36 -11.87 6.61
N ASP A 82 4.52 -12.43 6.94
CA ASP A 82 4.65 -13.86 7.27
C ASP A 82 4.18 -14.14 8.70
N LEU A 83 3.24 -15.07 8.84
CA LEU A 83 2.74 -15.52 10.13
C LEU A 83 3.41 -16.80 10.64
N GLY A 84 4.29 -17.40 9.83
CA GLY A 84 4.95 -18.67 10.15
C GLY A 84 3.93 -19.81 10.22
N SER A 85 4.02 -20.64 11.26
CA SER A 85 3.24 -21.87 11.44
C SER A 85 1.78 -21.68 11.87
N ARG A 86 1.31 -20.44 11.95
CA ARG A 86 -0.07 -20.11 12.33
C ARG A 86 -0.98 -20.40 11.15
N VAL A 87 -1.94 -21.30 11.27
CA VAL A 87 -2.81 -21.68 10.14
C VAL A 87 -4.29 -21.73 10.51
N SER A 88 -4.61 -21.65 11.80
CA SER A 88 -5.97 -21.70 12.30
C SER A 88 -6.52 -20.30 12.51
N ARG A 89 -7.59 -19.95 11.79
CA ARG A 89 -8.29 -18.68 12.02
C ARG A 89 -8.78 -18.54 13.46
N LYS A 90 -9.38 -19.60 14.02
CA LYS A 90 -10.02 -19.57 15.34
C LYS A 90 -9.00 -19.54 16.47
N ALA A 91 -7.89 -20.27 16.33
CA ALA A 91 -6.88 -20.38 17.38
C ALA A 91 -5.77 -19.34 17.23
N ASP A 92 -5.32 -19.10 16.00
CA ASP A 92 -4.07 -18.37 15.77
C ASP A 92 -4.30 -16.94 15.24
N PHE A 93 -5.40 -16.66 14.55
CA PHE A 93 -5.59 -15.32 13.94
C PHE A 93 -6.48 -14.41 14.77
N VAL A 94 -7.69 -14.89 15.11
CA VAL A 94 -8.68 -14.07 15.82
C VAL A 94 -8.20 -13.68 17.22
N PRO A 95 -7.69 -14.61 18.07
CA PRO A 95 -7.36 -14.25 19.44
C PRO A 95 -6.25 -13.20 19.56
N PRO A 96 -5.12 -13.28 18.83
CA PRO A 96 -4.09 -12.24 18.90
C PRO A 96 -4.55 -10.87 18.39
N ILE A 97 -5.35 -10.82 17.32
CA ILE A 97 -5.92 -9.57 16.81
C ILE A 97 -6.87 -8.97 17.86
N SER A 98 -7.79 -9.77 18.40
CA SER A 98 -8.71 -9.32 19.44
C SER A 98 -7.97 -8.85 20.69
N ALA A 99 -6.91 -9.57 21.09
CA ALA A 99 -6.06 -9.18 22.21
C ALA A 99 -5.38 -7.83 21.95
N ALA A 100 -4.79 -7.62 20.78
CA ALA A 100 -4.14 -6.35 20.42
C ALA A 100 -5.13 -5.16 20.43
N VAL A 101 -6.32 -5.34 19.88
CA VAL A 101 -7.37 -4.30 19.90
C VAL A 101 -7.82 -4.01 21.33
N SER A 102 -8.07 -5.05 22.14
CA SER A 102 -8.46 -4.89 23.55
C SER A 102 -7.34 -4.31 24.43
N GLY A 103 -6.09 -4.56 24.06
CA GLY A 103 -4.88 -4.06 24.72
C GLY A 103 -4.59 -2.58 24.42
N GLY A 104 -5.48 -1.90 23.71
CA GLY A 104 -5.38 -0.47 23.45
C GLY A 104 -4.62 -0.11 22.18
N TRP A 105 -4.52 -1.03 21.21
CA TRP A 105 -4.05 -0.66 19.87
C TRP A 105 -4.89 0.50 19.32
N LYS A 106 -4.21 1.55 18.86
CA LYS A 106 -4.83 2.74 18.26
C LYS A 106 -4.51 2.76 16.78
N MET A 107 -5.56 2.86 15.97
CA MET A 107 -5.41 3.02 14.54
C MET A 107 -4.58 4.27 14.23
N PRO A 108 -3.52 4.17 13.41
CA PRO A 108 -2.75 5.34 13.01
C PRO A 108 -3.66 6.32 12.27
N ILE A 109 -3.79 7.55 12.79
CA ILE A 109 -4.70 8.60 12.28
C ILE A 109 -4.19 9.20 10.96
N LYS A 110 -3.00 8.79 10.49
CA LYS A 110 -2.59 9.07 9.13
C LYS A 110 -3.59 8.35 8.22
N ARG A 111 -4.61 9.10 7.79
CA ARG A 111 -5.22 8.98 6.47
C ARG A 111 -4.15 9.30 5.42
N SER A 112 -2.98 8.65 5.50
CA SER A 112 -2.32 8.28 4.28
C SER A 112 -3.41 7.51 3.56
N LYS A 113 -3.67 7.90 2.31
CA LYS A 113 -4.44 7.09 1.39
C LYS A 113 -4.01 5.64 1.59
N THR A 114 -4.85 4.67 1.26
CA THR A 114 -4.52 3.23 1.25
C THR A 114 -3.38 2.86 0.27
N GLU A 115 -2.47 3.80 0.00
CA GLU A 115 -1.25 3.82 -0.74
C GLU A 115 -0.11 3.37 0.19
N LEU A 116 0.01 2.05 0.34
CA LEU A 116 1.30 1.52 -0.07
C LEU A 116 1.52 2.04 -1.50
N HIS A 117 2.60 2.80 -1.72
CA HIS A 117 2.98 3.37 -3.01
C HIS A 117 3.13 2.25 -4.06
N PHE A 118 2.03 1.78 -4.61
CA PHE A 118 1.94 0.94 -5.81
C PHE A 118 1.78 1.80 -7.06
N ALA A 119 1.47 3.09 -6.87
CA ALA A 119 1.16 4.04 -7.93
C ALA A 119 2.39 4.86 -8.32
N GLU A 120 3.58 4.27 -8.39
CA GLU A 120 4.71 4.96 -9.02
C GLU A 120 4.57 5.00 -10.56
N GLU A 121 3.67 4.20 -11.17
CA GLU A 121 3.57 4.12 -12.64
C GLU A 121 2.15 4.37 -13.20
N THR A 122 1.23 4.93 -12.42
CA THR A 122 -0.13 5.20 -12.92
C THR A 122 -0.21 6.59 -13.56
N TRP A 123 -0.73 6.66 -14.79
CA TRP A 123 -1.04 7.91 -15.47
C TRP A 123 -2.23 8.59 -14.79
N VAL A 124 -2.01 9.77 -14.24
CA VAL A 124 -3.05 10.57 -13.58
C VAL A 124 -3.43 11.71 -14.54
N PRO A 125 -4.73 11.91 -14.84
CA PRO A 125 -5.17 13.10 -15.55
C PRO A 125 -4.98 14.33 -14.63
N VAL A 126 -4.22 15.31 -15.10
CA VAL A 126 -3.95 16.58 -14.41
C VAL A 126 -4.44 17.70 -15.30
N VAL A 127 -5.20 18.63 -14.73
CA VAL A 127 -5.61 19.84 -15.45
C VAL A 127 -4.45 20.84 -15.39
N ASP A 128 -3.86 21.14 -16.53
CA ASP A 128 -2.79 22.12 -16.66
C ASP A 128 -3.38 23.49 -17.04
N TYR A 129 -3.11 24.50 -16.22
CA TYR A 129 -3.53 25.88 -16.43
C TYR A 129 -2.37 26.80 -16.89
N SER A 130 -1.20 26.23 -17.21
CA SER A 130 -0.02 27.03 -17.56
C SER A 130 -0.14 27.81 -18.88
N SER A 131 -0.92 27.32 -19.82
CA SER A 131 -1.11 27.95 -21.14
C SER A 131 -2.50 28.55 -21.35
N ASP A 132 -3.56 27.91 -20.83
CA ASP A 132 -4.95 28.34 -21.05
C ASP A 132 -5.76 28.43 -19.75
N PRO A 133 -6.58 29.50 -19.55
CA PRO A 133 -7.41 29.67 -18.37
C PRO A 133 -8.55 28.64 -18.29
N ASN A 134 -8.92 28.00 -19.41
CA ASN A 134 -9.89 26.92 -19.45
C ASN A 134 -9.30 25.57 -19.00
N GLY A 135 -7.97 25.46 -18.90
CA GLY A 135 -7.25 24.26 -18.48
C GLY A 135 -7.28 23.13 -19.52
N GLU A 136 -6.12 22.54 -19.83
CA GLU A 136 -6.03 21.35 -20.68
C GLU A 136 -5.87 20.08 -19.82
N ILE A 137 -6.61 19.01 -20.13
CA ILE A 137 -6.47 17.73 -19.41
C ILE A 137 -5.27 16.98 -19.98
N VAL A 138 -4.15 17.04 -19.27
CA VAL A 138 -2.90 16.36 -19.65
C VAL A 138 -2.69 15.13 -18.78
N ARG A 139 -2.32 14.00 -19.38
CA ARG A 139 -1.94 12.79 -18.63
C ARG A 139 -0.48 12.90 -18.20
N ARG A 140 -0.22 12.94 -16.89
CA ARG A 140 1.14 12.92 -16.32
C ARG A 140 1.38 11.66 -15.49
N ARG A 141 2.63 11.23 -15.38
CA ARG A 141 2.98 10.15 -14.45
C ARG A 141 2.83 10.69 -13.02
N SER A 142 2.29 9.88 -12.12
CA SER A 142 2.07 10.23 -10.72
C SER A 142 3.31 10.82 -10.02
N GLN A 143 4.51 10.35 -10.38
CA GLN A 143 5.78 10.83 -9.84
C GLN A 143 6.05 12.31 -10.18
N ASP A 144 5.64 12.75 -11.37
CA ASP A 144 5.85 14.11 -11.86
C ASP A 144 4.90 15.10 -11.20
N VAL A 145 3.72 14.63 -10.78
CA VAL A 145 2.74 15.44 -10.05
C VAL A 145 3.22 15.75 -8.63
N ALA A 146 3.87 14.79 -7.97
CA ALA A 146 4.36 14.95 -6.61
C ALA A 146 5.58 15.89 -6.50
N ARG A 147 6.36 16.07 -7.56
CA ARG A 147 7.57 16.91 -7.56
C ARG A 147 7.30 18.41 -7.77
N GLY A 148 6.07 18.79 -8.12
CA GLY A 148 5.74 20.15 -8.52
C GLY A 148 6.41 20.53 -9.86
N PRO A 149 6.02 21.67 -10.48
CA PRO A 149 6.67 22.11 -11.69
C PRO A 149 8.16 22.39 -11.43
N PRO A 150 9.08 22.00 -12.34
CA PRO A 150 10.47 22.36 -12.21
C PRO A 150 10.59 23.88 -12.10
N LYS A 151 11.24 24.36 -11.03
CA LYS A 151 11.54 25.77 -10.83
C LYS A 151 12.25 26.28 -12.10
N ALA A 152 11.63 27.23 -12.81
CA ALA A 152 12.19 27.78 -14.03
C ALA A 152 13.66 28.16 -13.81
N ALA A 153 14.54 27.63 -14.66
CA ALA A 153 15.95 27.99 -14.65
C ALA A 153 16.04 29.51 -14.82
N ALA A 154 16.81 30.17 -13.95
CA ALA A 154 17.06 31.59 -14.04
C ALA A 154 17.61 31.93 -15.43
N PRO A 155 17.15 33.02 -16.06
CA PRO A 155 17.69 33.42 -17.35
C PRO A 155 19.20 33.68 -17.23
N PRO A 156 20.00 33.32 -18.25
CA PRO A 156 21.43 33.61 -18.24
C PRO A 156 21.66 35.13 -18.10
N PRO A 157 22.72 35.55 -17.39
CA PRO A 157 23.02 36.96 -17.24
C PRO A 157 23.23 37.59 -18.62
N ALA A 158 22.58 38.72 -18.86
CA ALA A 158 22.78 39.50 -20.06
C ALA A 158 24.25 39.96 -20.11
N ASP A 159 24.96 39.55 -21.16
CA ASP A 159 26.27 40.11 -21.49
C ASP A 159 26.12 41.62 -21.65
N ILE A 160 26.74 42.36 -20.73
CA ILE A 160 26.93 43.80 -20.87
C ILE A 160 28.03 43.97 -21.92
N CYS A 161 27.64 44.40 -23.12
CA CYS A 161 28.57 44.98 -24.08
C CYS A 161 29.34 46.13 -23.41
N ALA A 162 30.66 46.03 -23.42
CA ALA A 162 31.61 47.14 -23.28
C ALA A 162 32.70 46.97 -24.34
#